data_AF-A0A6L3YXV1-F1
#
_entry.id   AF-A0A6L3YXV1-F1
#
_cell.length_a   1.000
_cell.length_b   1.000
_cell.length_c   1.000
_cell.angle_alpha   90.00
_cell.angle_beta   90.00
_cell.angle_gamma   90.00
#
_symmetry.space_group_name_H-M   'P 1'
#
loop_
_entity.id
_entity.type
_entity.pdbx_description
1 polymer ?
#
loop_
_entity_poly.entity_id
_entity_poly.type
_entity_poly.pdbx_seq_one_letter_code
_entity_poly.pdbx_strand_id
1 'polypeptide(L)' 'VAGEVLAAGEGIETVLSPRMVLPHMPMMAALSAAHLAAILFPSTLRRLYVLRDRDPAGDGARDSLITRAASVGIEA' A
#
# COMPACT_ATOMS: atom_id res chain seq x y z
N VAL A 1 3.57 14.05 -3.29
CA VAL A 1 4.71 13.26 -3.81
C VAL A 1 4.91 12.09 -2.87
N ALA A 2 4.88 10.85 -3.38
CA ALA A 2 5.30 9.71 -2.57
C ALA A 2 6.80 9.84 -2.34
N GLY A 3 7.19 10.02 -1.08
CA GLY A 3 8.59 10.16 -0.68
C GLY A 3 9.24 8.78 -0.52
N GLU A 4 10.09 8.65 0.50
CA GLU A 4 10.65 7.35 0.89
C GLU A 4 9.62 6.40 1.53
N VAL A 5 8.43 6.91 1.86
CA VAL A 5 7.35 6.17 2.54
C VAL A 5 6.02 6.32 1.81
N LEU A 6 5.27 5.22 1.70
CA LEU A 6 3.92 5.16 1.12
C LEU A 6 3.04 4.21 1.92
N ALA A 7 1.80 4.60 2.20
CA ALA A 7 0.75 3.64 2.56
C ALA A 7 -0.16 3.35 1.34
N ALA A 8 -0.53 2.10 1.12
CA ALA A 8 -1.43 1.72 0.04
C ALA A 8 -2.50 0.77 0.56
N GLY A 9 -3.74 0.94 0.13
CA GLY A 9 -4.84 0.04 0.46
C GLY A 9 -5.90 -0.04 -0.61
N GLU A 10 -6.79 -1.02 -0.48
CA GLU A 10 -7.99 -1.15 -1.32
C GLU A 10 -9.11 -0.29 -0.73
N GLY A 11 -9.85 0.41 -1.58
CA GLY A 11 -10.99 1.22 -1.16
C GLY A 11 -10.59 2.61 -0.67
N ILE A 12 -11.41 3.61 -1.00
CA ILE A 12 -11.09 4.99 -0.63
C ILE A 12 -11.33 5.23 0.87
N GLU A 13 -12.31 4.55 1.47
CA GLU A 13 -12.68 4.65 2.87
C GLU A 13 -11.58 4.07 3.78
N THR A 14 -11.03 2.91 3.41
CA THR A 14 -9.92 2.25 4.11
C THR A 14 -8.67 3.12 4.16
N VAL A 15 -8.44 3.92 3.11
CA VAL A 15 -7.30 4.84 3.04
C VAL A 15 -7.60 6.19 3.70
N LEU A 16 -8.81 6.74 3.54
CA LEU A 16 -9.16 8.04 4.14
C LEU A 16 -9.25 7.96 5.67
N SER A 17 -9.65 6.82 6.22
CA SER A 17 -9.72 6.61 7.68
C SER A 17 -8.40 6.92 8.41
N PRO A 18 -7.25 6.28 8.08
CA PRO A 18 -5.96 6.63 8.67
C PRO A 18 -5.44 7.99 8.18
N ARG A 19 -5.82 8.44 6.99
CA ARG A 19 -5.42 9.77 6.49
C ARG A 19 -5.94 10.92 7.36
N MET A 20 -7.11 10.75 7.99
CA MET A 20 -7.66 11.72 8.94
C MET A 20 -6.77 11.92 10.18
N VAL A 21 -6.10 10.86 10.65
CA VAL A 21 -5.19 10.92 11.80
C VAL A 21 -3.72 11.14 11.41
N LEU A 22 -3.35 10.84 10.16
CA LEU A 22 -2.01 11.01 9.59
C LEU A 22 -2.05 11.90 8.33
N PRO A 23 -2.36 13.21 8.46
CA PRO A 23 -2.63 14.11 7.34
C PRO A 23 -1.40 14.52 6.53
N HIS A 24 -0.21 14.01 6.84
CA HIS A 24 1.01 14.20 6.03
C HIS A 24 1.59 12.91 5.45
N MET A 25 1.11 11.74 5.88
CA MET A 25 1.55 10.45 5.31
C MET A 25 1.05 10.32 3.87
N PRO A 26 1.93 10.08 2.87
CA PRO A 26 1.50 9.78 1.51
C PRO A 26 0.70 8.47 1.49
N MET A 27 -0.50 8.51 0.90
CA MET A 27 -1.36 7.32 0.80
C MET A 27 -1.99 7.19 -0.60
N MET A 28 -2.24 5.95 -1.01
CA MET A 28 -2.87 5.59 -2.28
C MET A 28 -4.02 4.60 -2.04
N ALA A 29 -5.18 4.86 -2.64
CA ALA A 29 -6.30 3.92 -2.67
C ALA A 29 -6.36 3.23 -4.05
N ALA A 30 -6.35 1.90 -4.03
CA ALA A 30 -6.59 1.07 -5.19
C ALA A 30 -8.09 0.73 -5.30
N LEU A 31 -8.57 0.52 -6.53
CA LEU A 31 -9.98 0.21 -6.80
C LEU A 31 -10.37 -1.22 -6.42
N SER A 32 -9.39 -2.12 -6.26
CA SER A 32 -9.60 -3.48 -5.76
C SER A 32 -8.31 -4.08 -5.21
N ALA A 33 -8.40 -5.21 -4.51
CA ALA A 33 -7.24 -6.00 -4.06
C ALA A 33 -6.28 -6.35 -5.22
N ALA A 34 -6.82 -6.67 -6.41
CA ALA A 34 -6.01 -6.98 -7.59
C ALA A 34 -5.21 -5.76 -8.07
N HIS A 35 -5.84 -4.58 -8.09
CA HIS A 35 -5.14 -3.33 -8.44
C HIS A 35 -4.10 -2.97 -7.37
N LEU A 36 -4.42 -3.19 -6.09
CA LEU A 36 -3.48 -2.97 -4.99
C LEU A 36 -2.23 -3.84 -5.15
N ALA A 37 -2.42 -5.13 -5.44
CA ALA A 37 -1.32 -6.07 -5.67
C ALA A 37 -0.42 -5.70 -6.86
N ALA A 38 -0.93 -4.90 -7.80
CA ALA A 38 -0.26 -4.54 -9.05
C ALA A 38 0.40 -3.15 -9.06
N ILE A 39 0.34 -2.38 -7.96
CA ILE A 39 0.92 -1.03 -7.94
C ILE A 39 2.40 -1.03 -8.29
N LEU A 40 2.84 0.00 -8.99
CA LEU A 40 4.25 0.22 -9.30
C LEU A 40 4.89 1.01 -8.17
N PHE A 41 6.09 0.57 -7.74
CA PHE A 41 6.84 1.27 -6.71
C PHE A 41 7.62 2.43 -7.32
N PRO A 42 7.50 3.66 -6.79
CA PRO A 42 8.41 4.74 -7.12
C PRO A 42 9.85 4.34 -6.82
N SER A 43 10.81 4.76 -7.63
CA SER A 43 12.23 4.44 -7.45
C SER A 43 12.82 4.97 -6.14
N THR A 44 12.17 5.95 -5.52
CA THR A 44 12.56 6.54 -4.23
C THR A 44 11.94 5.84 -3.02
N LEU A 45 11.01 4.90 -3.23
CA LEU A 45 10.29 4.25 -2.14
C LEU A 45 11.22 3.33 -1.36
N ARG A 46 11.17 3.40 -0.04
CA ARG A 46 11.96 2.56 0.88
C ARG A 46 11.08 1.81 1.87
N ARG A 47 9.92 2.36 2.22
CA ARG A 47 8.96 1.73 3.12
C ARG A 47 7.54 1.78 2.59
N LEU A 48 6.89 0.62 2.52
CA LEU A 48 5.50 0.44 2.14
C LEU A 48 4.69 0.00 3.35
N TYR A 49 3.55 0.65 3.61
CA TYR A 49 2.55 0.17 4.56
C TYR A 49 1.33 -0.32 3.79
N VAL A 50 0.93 -1.58 4.01
CA VAL A 50 -0.26 -2.15 3.36
C VAL A 50 -1.46 -2.03 4.30
N LEU A 51 -2.39 -1.16 3.94
CA LEU A 51 -3.72 -1.07 4.54
C LEU A 51 -4.60 -2.11 3.86
N ARG A 52 -5.08 -3.09 4.61
CA ARG A 52 -5.81 -4.23 4.05
C ARG A 52 -7.10 -4.48 4.79
N ASP A 53 -8.07 -4.97 4.06
CA ASP A 53 -9.23 -5.60 4.67
C ASP A 53 -8.86 -6.98 5.20
N ARG A 54 -9.57 -7.42 6.24
CA ARG A 54 -9.33 -8.71 6.90
C ARG A 54 -10.11 -9.81 6.18
N ASP A 55 -9.72 -10.07 4.95
CA ASP A 55 -10.31 -11.10 4.10
C ASP A 55 -9.24 -11.74 3.18
N PRO A 56 -9.58 -12.84 2.47
CA PRO A 56 -8.63 -13.54 1.62
C PRO A 56 -8.05 -12.71 0.46
N ALA A 57 -8.79 -11.73 -0.06
CA ALA A 57 -8.32 -10.88 -1.15
C ALA A 57 -7.27 -9.88 -0.62
N GLY A 58 -7.52 -9.29 0.55
CA GLY A 58 -6.57 -8.45 1.27
C GLY A 58 -5.32 -9.21 1.74
N ASP A 59 -5.45 -10.47 2.15
CA ASP A 59 -4.32 -11.38 2.42
C ASP A 59 -3.45 -11.59 1.16
N GLY A 60 -4.06 -11.96 0.04
CA GLY A 60 -3.34 -12.19 -1.21
C GLY A 60 -2.64 -10.94 -1.75
N ALA A 61 -3.31 -9.78 -1.68
CA ALA A 61 -2.73 -8.52 -2.11
C ALA A 61 -1.52 -8.12 -1.25
N ARG A 62 -1.62 -8.26 0.08
CA ARG A 62 -0.51 -8.04 1.01
C ARG A 62 0.69 -8.93 0.66
N ASP A 63 0.48 -10.24 0.51
CA ASP A 63 1.58 -11.18 0.31
C ASP A 63 2.31 -10.96 -1.02
N SER A 64 1.54 -10.65 -2.08
CA SER A 64 2.10 -10.25 -3.37
C SER A 64 2.94 -8.97 -3.24
N LEU A 65 2.43 -7.96 -2.54
CA LEU A 65 3.15 -6.70 -2.33
C LEU A 65 4.42 -6.87 -1.51
N ILE A 66 4.39 -7.62 -0.42
CA ILE A 66 5.57 -7.89 0.41
C ILE A 66 6.64 -8.61 -0.43
N THR A 67 6.24 -9.64 -1.18
CA THR A 67 7.16 -10.39 -2.06
C THR A 67 7.80 -9.48 -3.11
N ARG A 68 7.01 -8.61 -3.76
CA ARG A 68 7.48 -7.67 -4.77
C ARG A 68 8.32 -6.54 -4.17
N ALA A 69 7.99 -6.05 -2.97
CA ALA A 69 8.74 -5.02 -2.29
C ALA A 69 10.13 -5.54 -1.87
N ALA A 70 10.18 -6.74 -1.30
CA ALA A 70 11.43 -7.39 -0.90
C ALA A 70 12.37 -7.62 -2.09
N SER A 71 11.85 -7.98 -3.27
CA SER A 71 12.69 -8.21 -4.46
C SER A 71 13.38 -6.95 -5.00
N VAL A 72 12.90 -5.77 -4.60
CA VAL A 72 13.51 -4.48 -4.96
C VAL A 72 14.09 -3.73 -3.75
N GLY A 73 14.19 -4.39 -2.59
CA GLY A 73 14.81 -3.83 -1.38
C GLY A 73 13.94 -2.83 -0.61
N ILE A 74 12.62 -2.86 -0.78
CA ILE A 74 11.66 -2.04 -0.04
C ILE A 74 11.21 -2.82 1.21
N GLU A 75 11.19 -2.14 2.35
CA GLU A 75 10.61 -2.66 3.59
C GLU A 75 9.08 -2.58 3.53
N ALA A 76 8.38 -3.68 3.81
CA ALA A 76 6.92 -3.77 3.70
C ALA A 76 6.29 -4.59 4.84
#